data_AF-A0A073IM08-F1
#
_entry.id   AF-A0A073IM08-F1
#
_cell.length_a   1.000
_cell.length_b   1.000
_cell.length_c   1.000
_cell.angle_alpha   90.00
_cell.angle_beta   90.00
_cell.angle_gamma   90.00
#
_symmetry.space_group_name_H-M   'P 1'
#
loop_
_entity.id
_entity.type
_entity.pdbx_description
1 polymer ?
#
loop_
_entity_poly.entity_id
_entity_poly.type
_entity_poly.pdbx_seq_one_letter_code
_entity_poly.pdbx_strand_id
1 'polypeptide(L)' 'MIKYTYPDGTHCYRALHTVQAVYTNEEGKLVSRALKADQSGFYTFEIKSFEVLEAGVTYN' A
#
# COMPACT_ATOMS: atom_id res chain seq x y z
N MET A 1 2.38 5.96 8.46
CA MET A 1 2.56 5.87 6.97
C MET A 1 2.52 4.39 6.62
N ILE A 2 2.11 3.98 5.41
CA ILE A 2 2.24 2.58 4.99
C ILE A 2 3.37 2.48 3.96
N LYS A 3 4.32 1.58 4.19
CA LYS A 3 5.32 1.15 3.21
C LYS A 3 4.78 -0.10 2.51
N TYR A 4 4.62 -0.03 1.19
CA TYR A 4 4.29 -1.20 0.37
C TYR A 4 5.54 -1.75 -0.28
N THR A 5 5.72 -3.06 -0.23
CA THR A 5 6.73 -3.77 -1.04
C THR A 5 6.01 -4.43 -2.20
N TYR A 6 6.43 -4.14 -3.43
CA TYR A 6 5.89 -4.71 -4.66
C TYR A 6 6.49 -6.10 -4.95
N PRO A 7 5.88 -6.90 -5.84
CA PRO A 7 6.41 -8.22 -6.22
C PRO A 7 7.85 -8.19 -6.76
N ASP A 8 8.24 -7.10 -7.43
CA ASP A 8 9.59 -6.87 -7.97
C ASP A 8 10.63 -6.44 -6.90
N GLY A 9 10.20 -6.29 -5.65
CA GLY A 9 11.05 -5.85 -4.53
C GLY A 9 11.21 -4.34 -4.40
N THR A 10 10.66 -3.54 -5.32
CA THR A 10 10.57 -2.09 -5.15
C THR A 10 9.56 -1.72 -4.06
N HIS A 11 9.57 -0.46 -3.61
CA HIS A 11 8.64 -0.01 -2.58
C HIS A 11 8.10 1.39 -2.84
N CYS A 12 6.93 1.68 -2.27
CA CYS A 12 6.41 3.04 -2.17
C CYS A 12 5.82 3.32 -0.79
N TYR A 13 5.63 4.60 -0.49
CA TYR A 13 4.99 5.07 0.75
C TYR A 13 3.64 5.71 0.45
N ARG A 14 2.63 5.42 1.28
CA ARG A 14 1.29 6.01 1.19
C ARG A 14 0.80 6.46 2.56
N ALA A 15 0.13 7.61 2.59
CA ALA A 15 -0.53 8.09 3.80
C ALA A 15 -1.62 7.11 4.24
N LEU A 16 -1.74 6.87 5.54
CA LEU A 16 -2.70 5.90 6.10
C LEU A 16 -4.14 6.18 5.66
N HIS A 17 -4.53 7.46 5.65
CA HIS A 17 -5.90 7.88 5.32
C HIS A 17 -6.25 7.76 3.83
N THR A 18 -5.29 7.45 2.95
CA THR A 18 -5.58 7.22 1.52
C THR A 18 -5.78 5.73 1.21
N VAL A 19 -5.58 4.85 2.18
CA VAL A 19 -5.71 3.40 2.01
C VAL A 19 -7.10 2.97 2.49
N GLN A 20 -7.84 2.30 1.59
CA GLN A 20 -9.16 1.78 1.91
C GLN A 20 -9.09 0.38 2.52
N ALA A 21 -8.30 -0.52 1.92
CA ALA A 21 -8.20 -1.91 2.37
C ALA A 21 -6.94 -2.59 1.84
N VAL A 22 -6.45 -3.56 2.61
CA VAL A 22 -5.49 -4.58 2.16
C VAL A 22 -6.17 -5.95 2.34
N TYR A 23 -6.19 -6.76 1.28
CA TYR A 23 -6.91 -8.04 1.27
C TYR A 23 -6.32 -8.99 0.22
N THR A 24 -6.68 -10.26 0.29
CA THR A 24 -6.37 -11.25 -0.74
C THR A 24 -7.50 -11.27 -1.76
N ASN A 25 -7.17 -11.14 -3.05
CA ASN A 25 -8.17 -11.18 -4.12
C ASN A 25 -8.54 -12.63 -4.51
N GLU A 26 -9.46 -12.78 -5.47
CA GLU A 26 -9.93 -14.09 -5.95
C GLU A 26 -8.83 -14.95 -6.60
N GLU A 27 -7.75 -14.31 -7.08
CA GLU A 27 -6.56 -14.98 -7.63
C GLU A 27 -5.56 -15.41 -6.54
N GLY A 28 -5.86 -15.18 -5.26
CA GLY A 28 -4.97 -15.50 -4.14
C GLY A 28 -3.84 -14.48 -3.94
N LYS A 29 -3.85 -13.34 -4.63
CA LYS A 29 -2.82 -12.29 -4.54
C LYS A 29 -3.14 -11.30 -3.43
N LEU A 30 -2.10 -10.88 -2.70
CA LEU A 30 -2.21 -9.79 -1.74
C LEU A 30 -2.28 -8.47 -2.51
N VAL A 31 -3.34 -7.69 -2.27
CA VAL A 31 -3.59 -6.42 -2.95
C VAL A 31 -3.90 -5.30 -1.95
N SER A 32 -3.57 -4.07 -2.33
CA SER A 32 -3.99 -2.86 -1.64
C SER A 32 -4.91 -2.04 -2.52
N ARG A 33 -6.01 -1.55 -1.96
CA ARG A 33 -6.89 -0.55 -2.57
C ARG A 33 -6.65 0.82 -1.93
N ALA A 34 -6.20 1.77 -2.73
CA ALA A 34 -5.85 3.12 -2.27
C ALA A 34 -6.35 4.22 -3.22
N LEU A 35 -6.50 5.42 -2.68
CA LEU A 35 -6.87 6.62 -3.44
C LEU A 35 -5.72 7.01 -4.39
N LYS A 36 -6.07 7.37 -5.61
CA LYS A 36 -5.12 7.93 -6.59
C LYS A 36 -4.58 9.28 -6.10
N ALA A 37 -3.39 9.63 -6.57
CA ALA A 37 -2.73 10.89 -6.17
C ALA A 37 -3.54 12.14 -6.57
N ASP A 38 -4.26 12.06 -7.68
CA ASP A 38 -5.16 13.12 -8.19
C ASP A 38 -6.54 13.12 -7.50
N GLN A 39 -6.76 12.25 -6.51
CA GLN A 39 -8.03 12.07 -5.81
C GLN A 39 -9.23 11.69 -6.70
N SER A 40 -9.00 11.27 -7.95
CA SER A 40 -10.07 10.92 -8.89
C SER A 40 -10.80 9.61 -8.57
N GLY A 41 -10.30 8.86 -7.58
CA GLY A 41 -10.93 7.63 -7.10
C GLY A 41 -9.92 6.62 -6.58
N PHE A 42 -10.42 5.42 -6.25
CA PHE A 42 -9.60 4.32 -5.76
C PHE A 42 -9.10 3.44 -6.90
N TYR A 43 -7.93 2.85 -6.72
CA TYR A 43 -7.39 1.79 -7.57
C TYR A 43 -6.80 0.68 -6.71
N THR A 44 -6.73 -0.51 -7.28
CA THR A 44 -6.18 -1.71 -6.63
C THR A 44 -4.87 -2.09 -7.30
N PHE A 45 -3.87 -2.45 -6.51
CA PHE A 45 -2.57 -2.91 -7.01
C PHE A 45 -2.03 -4.06 -6.17
N GLU A 46 -1.29 -4.95 -6.82
CA GLU A 46 -0.64 -6.10 -6.21
C GLU A 46 0.53 -5.65 -5.33
N ILE A 47 0.66 -6.27 -4.15
CA ILE A 47 1.75 -6.07 -3.21
C ILE A 47 2.28 -7.41 -2.75
N LYS A 48 3.57 -7.47 -2.42
CA LYS A 48 4.18 -8.63 -1.75
C LYS A 48 3.96 -8.57 -0.24
N SER A 49 4.07 -7.38 0.34
CA SER A 49 3.88 -7.13 1.78
C SER A 49 3.64 -5.64 2.06
N PHE A 50 3.24 -5.32 3.28
CA PHE A 50 3.14 -3.94 3.77
C PHE A 50 3.60 -3.81 5.21
N GLU A 51 4.01 -2.60 5.59
CA GLU A 51 4.39 -2.23 6.96
C GLU A 51 3.72 -0.90 7.34
N VAL A 52 3.14 -0.84 8.53
CA VAL A 52 2.69 0.42 9.12
C VAL A 52 3.86 1.05 9.85
N LEU A 53 4.37 2.16 9.32
CA LEU A 53 5.47 2.90 9.91
C LEU A 53 4.99 3.75 11.09
N GLU A 54 5.79 3.72 12.15
CA GLU A 54 5.63 4.51 13.35
C GLU A 54 5.85 6.01 13.06
N ALA A 55 5.09 6.85 13.75
CA ALA A 55 5.21 8.29 13.60
C ALA A 55 6.50 8.78 14.30
N GLY A 56 7.29 9.60 13.59
CA GLY A 56 8.50 10.21 14.15
C GLY A 56 9.75 9.31 14.12
N VAL A 57 9.67 8.12 13.55
CA VAL A 57 10.81 7.20 13.38
C VAL A 57 11.44 7.38 11.99
N THR A 58 12.77 7.45 11.93
CA THR A 58 13.54 7.39 10.68
C THR A 58 13.99 5.95 10.44
N TYR A 59 13.67 5.43 9.26
CA TYR A 59 14.04 4.08 8.83
C TYR A 59 15.25 4.21 7.89
N ASN A 60 16.36 3.53 8.24
CA ASN A 60 17.59 3.50 7.45
C ASN A 60 17.56 2.39 6.38
#